data_AF-A0A093CDH7-F1
#
_entry.id   AF-A0A093CDH7-F1
#
_cell.length_a   1.000
_cell.length_b   1.000
_cell.length_c   1.000
_cell.angle_alpha   90.00
_cell.angle_beta   90.00
_cell.angle_gamma   90.00
#
_symmetry.space_group_name_H-M   'P 1'
#
loop_
_entity.id
_entity.type
_entity.pdbx_description
1 polymer ?
#
loop_
_entity_poly.entity_id
_entity_poly.type
_entity_poly.pdbx_seq_one_letter_code
_entity_poly.pdbx_strand_id
1 'polypeptide(L)'
;SLDRFLMVWKLKTQCRAYKFVGHAEAVTSVQFSPDGQLLASASQDRTVRLWIPCIHGESSILKGHTGSVRSVSFSHDGHFLVSASNDKSIKIWNVIHQRLFFSLFQHTHWVHCAKFSPDGRLIASCSEDKSVRIWDTRNKTCIDSFLDYGGFANFVDFNPSGTCIASAGSNHTVKLWDIRMNKLLQHYKGVNCVSFHPSGNYLITASTDGTLKILDLLEGRLIYTLHGHKGPVFSVAFSKSGEKFASGGADAQVLLWKTNFDSFD
;
A
#
# COMPACT_ATOMS: atom_id res chain seq x y z
N SER A 1 -4.59 0.38 -12.52
CA SER A 1 -5.24 0.07 -13.80
C SER A 1 -6.71 -0.21 -13.55
N LEU A 2 -7.58 0.00 -14.54
CA LEU A 2 -8.97 -0.50 -14.50
C LEU A 2 -9.08 -1.91 -15.13
N ASP A 3 -7.93 -2.50 -15.47
CA ASP A 3 -7.85 -3.84 -16.01
C ASP A 3 -8.25 -4.91 -15.00
N ARG A 4 -8.74 -6.01 -15.54
CA ARG A 4 -9.14 -7.22 -14.80
C ARG A 4 -8.01 -8.25 -14.68
N PHE A 5 -6.82 -7.89 -15.15
CA PHE A 5 -5.65 -8.77 -15.20
C PHE A 5 -4.44 -8.07 -14.59
N LEU A 6 -3.45 -8.86 -14.22
CA LEU A 6 -2.17 -8.38 -13.72
C LEU A 6 -1.11 -8.57 -14.78
N MET A 7 -0.14 -7.67 -14.78
CA MET A 7 1.09 -7.83 -15.54
C MET A 7 2.25 -7.98 -14.55
N VAL A 8 3.10 -8.98 -14.77
CA VAL A 8 4.29 -9.22 -13.96
C VAL A 8 5.52 -9.15 -14.85
N TRP A 9 6.38 -8.18 -14.61
CA TRP A 9 7.59 -7.94 -15.41
C TRP A 9 8.82 -8.54 -14.72
N LYS A 10 9.61 -9.29 -15.48
CA LYS A 10 10.92 -9.80 -15.06
C LYS A 10 12.01 -8.88 -15.60
N LEU A 11 12.62 -8.09 -14.72
CA LEU A 11 13.59 -7.03 -15.05
C LEU A 11 15.02 -7.54 -15.35
N LYS A 12 15.20 -8.78 -15.83
CA LYS A 12 16.52 -9.29 -16.26
C LYS A 12 16.77 -8.95 -17.74
N THR A 13 18.00 -9.20 -18.24
CA THR A 13 18.50 -8.91 -19.60
C THR A 13 17.59 -9.33 -20.76
N GLN A 14 16.60 -10.20 -20.54
CA GLN A 14 15.43 -10.32 -21.40
C GLN A 14 14.17 -9.94 -20.61
N CYS A 15 13.68 -8.71 -20.79
CA CYS A 15 12.45 -8.25 -20.19
C CYS A 15 11.28 -9.09 -20.71
N ARG A 16 10.77 -9.99 -19.86
CA ARG A 16 9.54 -10.75 -20.14
C ARG A 16 8.44 -10.21 -19.25
N ALA A 17 7.24 -10.14 -19.79
CA ALA A 17 6.04 -9.78 -19.04
C ALA A 17 5.04 -10.95 -19.10
N TYR A 18 4.54 -11.36 -17.95
CA TYR A 18 3.51 -12.38 -17.84
C TYR A 18 2.17 -11.72 -17.54
N LYS A 19 1.11 -12.18 -18.20
CA LYS A 19 -0.25 -11.69 -18.01
C LYS A 19 -1.04 -12.70 -17.19
N PHE A 20 -1.48 -12.32 -15.98
CA PHE A 20 -2.29 -13.17 -15.12
C PHE A 20 -3.75 -12.75 -15.20
N VAL A 21 -4.60 -13.66 -15.66
CA VAL A 21 -6.03 -13.42 -15.88
C VAL A 21 -6.83 -14.24 -14.87
N GLY A 22 -7.83 -13.62 -14.24
CA GLY A 22 -8.75 -14.35 -13.36
C GLY A 22 -9.75 -13.49 -12.61
N HIS A 23 -9.43 -12.22 -12.30
CA HIS A 23 -10.42 -11.33 -11.71
C HIS A 23 -11.55 -11.01 -12.70
N ALA A 24 -12.77 -10.89 -12.17
CA ALA A 24 -13.95 -10.57 -12.98
C ALA A 24 -14.11 -9.06 -13.22
N GLU A 25 -13.57 -8.25 -12.30
CA GLU A 25 -13.60 -6.78 -12.32
C GLU A 25 -12.21 -6.20 -12.05
N ALA A 26 -12.11 -4.86 -12.02
CA ALA A 26 -10.83 -4.15 -11.97
C ALA A 26 -9.97 -4.56 -10.77
N VAL A 27 -8.67 -4.75 -11.00
CA VAL A 27 -7.67 -5.00 -9.97
C VAL A 27 -7.30 -3.67 -9.30
N THR A 28 -7.53 -3.57 -7.99
CA THR A 28 -7.40 -2.33 -7.22
C THR A 28 -6.05 -2.22 -6.51
N SER A 29 -5.44 -3.34 -6.13
CA SER A 29 -4.18 -3.39 -5.41
C SER A 29 -3.45 -4.70 -5.67
N VAL A 30 -2.13 -4.66 -5.67
CA VAL A 30 -1.24 -5.81 -5.84
C VAL A 30 -0.06 -5.70 -4.90
N GLN A 31 0.42 -6.81 -4.36
CA GLN A 31 1.62 -6.82 -3.51
C GLN A 31 2.30 -8.19 -3.56
N PHE A 32 3.61 -8.22 -3.75
CA PHE A 32 4.40 -9.44 -3.60
C PHE A 32 4.54 -9.83 -2.13
N SER A 33 4.59 -11.13 -1.87
CA SER A 33 5.00 -11.66 -0.57
C SER A 33 6.45 -11.28 -0.27
N PRO A 34 6.85 -11.25 1.01
CA PRO A 34 8.21 -10.86 1.37
C PRO A 34 9.30 -11.76 0.75
N ASP A 35 9.03 -13.04 0.59
CA ASP A 35 9.92 -14.02 -0.06
C ASP A 35 9.85 -13.99 -1.60
N GLY A 36 8.91 -13.24 -2.17
CA GLY A 36 8.66 -13.14 -3.61
C GLY A 36 8.02 -14.39 -4.23
N GLN A 37 7.61 -15.39 -3.43
CA GLN A 37 7.03 -16.64 -3.92
C GLN A 37 5.55 -16.52 -4.26
N LEU A 38 4.87 -15.51 -3.74
CA LEU A 38 3.46 -15.24 -3.98
C LEU A 38 3.26 -13.78 -4.39
N LEU A 39 2.18 -13.54 -5.14
CA LEU A 39 1.64 -12.22 -5.42
C LEU A 39 0.20 -12.21 -4.92
N ALA A 40 -0.18 -11.23 -4.11
CA ALA A 40 -1.56 -11.01 -3.74
C ALA A 40 -2.18 -9.92 -4.62
N SER A 41 -3.47 -10.06 -4.92
CA SER A 41 -4.24 -9.02 -5.60
C SER A 41 -5.63 -8.83 -5.01
N ALA A 42 -6.07 -7.59 -4.96
CA ALA A 42 -7.42 -7.18 -4.59
C ALA A 42 -8.20 -6.74 -5.83
N SER A 43 -9.52 -6.93 -5.83
CA SER A 43 -10.37 -6.50 -6.93
C SER A 43 -11.74 -5.99 -6.48
N GLN A 44 -12.37 -5.23 -7.36
CA GLN A 44 -13.77 -4.82 -7.26
C GLN A 44 -14.73 -6.01 -7.27
N ASP A 45 -14.29 -7.17 -7.78
CA ASP A 45 -15.04 -8.44 -7.76
C ASP A 45 -15.21 -9.04 -6.36
N ARG A 46 -14.78 -8.32 -5.32
CA ARG A 46 -14.93 -8.64 -3.89
C ARG A 46 -14.05 -9.81 -3.45
N THR A 47 -13.09 -10.21 -4.28
CA THR A 47 -12.16 -11.29 -3.96
C THR A 47 -10.75 -10.76 -3.78
N VAL A 48 -9.99 -11.54 -3.01
CA VAL A 48 -8.53 -11.46 -3.01
C VAL A 48 -8.02 -12.72 -3.70
N ARG A 49 -6.99 -12.59 -4.55
CA ARG A 49 -6.33 -13.75 -5.17
C ARG A 49 -4.88 -13.82 -4.74
N LEU A 50 -4.41 -15.04 -4.54
CA LEU A 50 -2.99 -15.37 -4.35
C LEU A 50 -2.50 -16.04 -5.62
N TRP A 51 -1.46 -15.50 -6.23
CA TRP A 51 -0.87 -15.98 -7.47
C TRP A 51 0.51 -16.54 -7.22
N ILE A 52 0.85 -17.62 -7.90
CA ILE A 52 2.23 -18.08 -8.04
C ILE A 52 2.83 -17.30 -9.23
N PRO A 53 3.95 -16.56 -9.07
CA PRO A 53 4.54 -15.74 -10.12
C PRO A 53 5.32 -16.57 -11.14
N CYS A 54 4.67 -17.60 -11.70
CA CYS A 54 5.16 -18.46 -12.76
C CYS A 54 4.48 -18.12 -14.10
N ILE A 55 4.93 -18.74 -15.20
CA ILE A 55 4.44 -18.45 -16.56
C ILE A 55 2.91 -18.62 -16.68
N HIS A 56 2.35 -19.61 -15.97
CA HIS A 56 0.93 -19.96 -16.04
C HIS A 56 0.02 -19.10 -15.16
N GLY A 57 0.60 -18.37 -14.18
CA GLY A 57 -0.19 -17.51 -13.28
C GLY A 57 -1.26 -18.27 -12.49
N GLU A 58 -0.92 -19.45 -11.96
CA GLU A 58 -1.84 -20.20 -11.12
C GLU A 58 -2.26 -19.38 -9.91
N SER A 59 -3.55 -19.44 -9.55
CA SER A 59 -4.08 -18.67 -8.43
C SER A 59 -5.12 -19.41 -7.62
N SER A 60 -5.18 -19.04 -6.34
CA SER A 60 -6.28 -19.39 -5.45
C SER A 60 -7.08 -18.15 -5.07
N ILE A 61 -8.34 -18.36 -4.74
CA ILE A 61 -9.30 -17.28 -4.48
C ILE A 61 -9.68 -17.29 -3.01
N LEU A 62 -9.47 -16.15 -2.34
CA LEU A 62 -9.92 -15.88 -0.99
C LEU A 62 -11.25 -15.12 -1.07
N LYS A 63 -12.33 -15.81 -0.73
CA LYS A 63 -13.69 -15.24 -0.67
C LYS A 63 -14.07 -14.92 0.76
N GLY A 64 -14.76 -13.80 0.97
CA GLY A 64 -15.31 -13.44 2.27
C GLY A 64 -15.67 -11.97 2.45
N HIS A 65 -15.14 -11.07 1.59
CA HIS A 65 -15.63 -9.69 1.51
C HIS A 65 -16.97 -9.64 0.76
N THR A 66 -17.83 -8.71 1.17
CA THR A 66 -19.15 -8.48 0.55
C THR A 66 -19.19 -7.23 -0.32
N GLY A 67 -18.10 -6.45 -0.32
CA GLY A 67 -17.89 -5.26 -1.16
C GLY A 67 -16.53 -5.30 -1.86
N SER A 68 -16.28 -4.32 -2.73
CA SER A 68 -15.01 -4.16 -3.47
C SER A 68 -13.83 -4.14 -2.50
N VAL A 69 -12.84 -4.99 -2.75
CA VAL A 69 -11.58 -4.97 -2.00
C VAL A 69 -10.70 -3.88 -2.60
N ARG A 70 -10.17 -2.98 -1.78
CA ARG A 70 -9.39 -1.81 -2.22
C ARG A 70 -7.89 -1.97 -2.00
N SER A 71 -7.48 -2.67 -0.96
CA SER A 71 -6.06 -2.91 -0.68
C SER A 71 -5.80 -4.32 -0.21
N VAL A 72 -4.60 -4.82 -0.49
CA VAL A 72 -4.03 -6.02 0.10
C VAL A 72 -2.61 -5.73 0.59
N SER A 73 -2.20 -6.39 1.68
CA SER A 73 -0.82 -6.35 2.15
C SER A 73 -0.42 -7.58 2.94
N PHE A 74 0.78 -8.08 2.67
CA PHE A 74 1.36 -9.14 3.47
C PHE A 74 1.89 -8.60 4.80
N SER A 75 1.89 -9.46 5.81
CA SER A 75 2.75 -9.32 7.00
C SER A 75 4.21 -9.53 6.61
N HIS A 76 5.14 -9.03 7.43
CA HIS A 76 6.57 -9.11 7.13
C HIS A 76 7.11 -10.55 7.06
N ASP A 77 6.51 -11.47 7.83
CA ASP A 77 6.80 -12.91 7.80
C ASP A 77 6.12 -13.65 6.63
N GLY A 78 5.22 -12.99 5.89
CA GLY A 78 4.47 -13.58 4.77
C GLY A 78 3.38 -14.57 5.16
N HIS A 79 3.15 -14.82 6.45
CA HIS A 79 2.16 -15.81 6.91
C HIS A 79 0.72 -15.30 6.88
N PHE A 80 0.55 -13.98 6.95
CA PHE A 80 -0.75 -13.34 6.93
C PHE A 80 -0.86 -12.31 5.80
N LEU A 81 -2.10 -12.11 5.37
CA LEU A 81 -2.47 -11.07 4.44
C LEU A 81 -3.60 -10.25 5.06
N VAL A 82 -3.51 -8.93 5.00
CA VAL A 82 -4.59 -8.02 5.38
C VAL A 82 -5.24 -7.45 4.12
N SER A 83 -6.57 -7.34 4.11
CA SER A 83 -7.32 -6.68 3.05
C SER A 83 -8.33 -5.68 3.60
N ALA A 84 -8.50 -4.57 2.90
CA ALA A 84 -9.47 -3.51 3.21
C ALA A 84 -10.54 -3.43 2.12
N SER A 85 -11.78 -3.13 2.51
CA SER A 85 -12.94 -3.23 1.60
C SER A 85 -14.00 -2.15 1.82
N ASN A 86 -14.81 -1.95 0.78
CA ASN A 86 -16.05 -1.16 0.81
C ASN A 86 -17.14 -1.76 1.71
N ASP A 87 -16.99 -3.00 2.15
CA ASP A 87 -17.87 -3.59 3.17
C ASP A 87 -17.57 -3.09 4.60
N LYS A 88 -16.71 -2.07 4.73
CA LYS A 88 -16.34 -1.41 5.99
C LYS A 88 -15.52 -2.30 6.93
N SER A 89 -15.08 -3.45 6.45
CA SER A 89 -14.30 -4.41 7.22
C SER A 89 -12.85 -4.49 6.74
N ILE A 90 -12.00 -4.89 7.68
CA ILE A 90 -10.63 -5.31 7.40
C ILE A 90 -10.58 -6.81 7.67
N LYS A 91 -10.08 -7.60 6.73
CA LYS A 91 -9.97 -9.06 6.87
C LYS A 91 -8.52 -9.49 6.89
N ILE A 92 -8.22 -10.40 7.80
CA ILE A 92 -6.90 -11.02 7.92
C ILE A 92 -7.05 -12.46 7.46
N TRP A 93 -6.20 -12.85 6.52
CA TRP A 93 -6.18 -14.17 5.90
C TRP A 93 -4.92 -14.89 6.31
N ASN A 94 -5.03 -16.19 6.59
CA ASN A 94 -3.87 -17.04 6.71
C ASN A 94 -3.44 -17.49 5.30
N VAL A 95 -2.20 -17.19 4.93
CA VAL A 95 -1.67 -17.44 3.57
C VAL A 95 -1.48 -18.93 3.30
N ILE A 96 -0.98 -19.67 4.29
CA ILE A 96 -0.69 -21.11 4.17
C ILE A 96 -2.00 -21.90 4.02
N HIS A 97 -2.99 -21.60 4.87
CA HIS A 97 -4.27 -22.29 4.88
C HIS A 97 -5.30 -21.69 3.91
N GLN A 98 -4.95 -20.58 3.26
CA GLN A 98 -5.79 -19.86 2.28
C GLN A 98 -7.22 -19.62 2.75
N ARG A 99 -7.37 -19.20 4.01
CA ARG A 99 -8.68 -18.97 4.64
C ARG A 99 -8.69 -17.71 5.49
N LEU A 100 -9.90 -17.19 5.70
CA LEU A 100 -10.12 -16.10 6.63
C LEU A 100 -9.68 -16.53 8.04
N PHE A 101 -8.84 -15.71 8.68
CA PHE A 101 -8.38 -15.92 10.04
C PHE A 101 -9.23 -15.14 11.05
N PHE A 102 -9.37 -13.82 10.85
CA PHE A 102 -10.33 -12.99 11.58
C PHE A 102 -10.69 -11.74 10.78
N SER A 103 -11.69 -10.99 11.27
CA SER A 103 -12.12 -9.72 10.69
C SER A 103 -12.15 -8.65 11.78
N LEU A 104 -11.84 -7.41 11.42
CA LEU A 104 -11.92 -6.24 12.26
C LEU A 104 -13.05 -5.33 11.76
N PHE A 105 -13.90 -4.91 12.69
CA PHE A 105 -15.09 -4.11 12.42
C PHE A 105 -15.12 -2.92 13.38
N GLN A 106 -15.11 -1.71 12.84
CA GLN A 106 -15.37 -0.48 13.60
C GLN A 106 -15.47 0.76 12.71
N HIS A 107 -14.89 0.71 11.51
CA HIS A 107 -15.07 1.74 10.50
C HIS A 107 -16.54 1.83 10.09
N THR A 108 -17.03 3.07 9.92
CA THR A 108 -18.45 3.35 9.60
C THR A 108 -18.68 3.54 8.10
N HIS A 109 -17.61 3.77 7.34
CA HIS A 109 -17.57 3.92 5.89
C HIS A 109 -16.51 3.01 5.25
N TRP A 110 -16.29 3.16 3.94
CA TRP A 110 -15.38 2.32 3.16
C TRP A 110 -13.95 2.39 3.67
N VAL A 111 -13.31 1.22 3.82
CA VAL A 111 -11.90 1.15 4.19
C VAL A 111 -11.08 1.13 2.90
N HIS A 112 -10.22 2.13 2.74
CA HIS A 112 -9.42 2.31 1.53
C HIS A 112 -8.12 1.52 1.56
N CYS A 113 -7.41 1.55 2.69
CA CYS A 113 -6.14 0.86 2.85
C CYS A 113 -6.01 0.25 4.24
N ALA A 114 -5.34 -0.89 4.32
CA ALA A 114 -4.86 -1.49 5.56
C ALA A 114 -3.47 -2.11 5.35
N LYS A 115 -2.57 -1.92 6.32
CA LYS A 115 -1.18 -2.38 6.30
C LYS A 115 -0.78 -2.96 7.66
N PHE A 116 0.07 -3.98 7.66
CA PHE A 116 0.72 -4.47 8.87
C PHE A 116 1.88 -3.55 9.25
N SER A 117 2.14 -3.44 10.56
CA SER A 117 3.42 -2.93 11.05
C SER A 117 4.57 -3.87 10.67
N PRO A 118 5.82 -3.38 10.63
CA PRO A 118 6.99 -4.20 10.32
C PRO A 118 7.16 -5.42 11.25
N ASP A 119 6.74 -5.30 12.51
CA ASP A 119 6.78 -6.39 13.50
C ASP A 119 5.53 -7.30 13.48
N GLY A 120 4.53 -6.99 12.65
CA GLY A 120 3.26 -7.74 12.52
C GLY A 120 2.30 -7.62 13.70
N ARG A 121 2.62 -6.84 14.74
CA ARG A 121 1.79 -6.70 15.95
C ARG A 121 0.62 -5.76 15.76
N LEU A 122 0.75 -4.80 14.85
CA LEU A 122 -0.25 -3.78 14.60
C LEU A 122 -0.72 -3.84 13.16
N ILE A 123 -1.95 -3.35 12.96
CA ILE A 123 -2.47 -2.99 11.64
C ILE A 123 -2.82 -1.52 11.69
N ALA A 124 -2.47 -0.77 10.66
CA ALA A 124 -3.00 0.56 10.42
C ALA A 124 -4.01 0.49 9.28
N SER A 125 -5.12 1.20 9.41
CA SER A 125 -6.12 1.31 8.35
C SER A 125 -6.62 2.73 8.20
N CYS A 126 -7.05 3.09 6.99
CA CYS A 126 -7.67 4.37 6.70
C CYS A 126 -9.01 4.20 5.98
N SER A 127 -9.95 5.07 6.30
CA SER A 127 -11.34 4.97 5.86
C SER A 127 -11.91 6.32 5.47
N GLU A 128 -12.96 6.28 4.65
CA GLU A 128 -13.77 7.44 4.26
C GLU A 128 -14.52 8.07 5.45
N ASP A 129 -14.57 7.39 6.60
CA ASP A 129 -15.05 7.94 7.87
C ASP A 129 -14.09 8.96 8.52
N LYS A 130 -13.02 9.34 7.79
CA LYS A 130 -12.00 10.31 8.20
C LYS A 130 -11.12 9.85 9.36
N SER A 131 -11.18 8.57 9.72
CA SER A 131 -10.30 7.97 10.72
C SER A 131 -9.16 7.18 10.09
N VAL A 132 -7.98 7.29 10.71
CA VAL A 132 -6.89 6.34 10.57
C VAL A 132 -6.78 5.58 11.88
N ARG A 133 -7.05 4.27 11.86
CA ARG A 133 -7.13 3.43 13.06
C ARG A 133 -5.92 2.53 13.18
N ILE A 134 -5.48 2.31 14.42
CA ILE A 134 -4.47 1.34 14.79
C ILE A 134 -5.14 0.18 15.53
N TRP A 135 -4.86 -1.03 15.09
CA TRP A 135 -5.44 -2.25 15.61
C TRP A 135 -4.35 -3.16 16.16
N ASP A 136 -4.63 -3.77 17.31
CA ASP A 136 -3.79 -4.83 17.86
C ASP A 136 -4.18 -6.18 17.24
N THR A 137 -3.24 -6.88 16.62
CA THR A 137 -3.48 -8.16 15.95
C THR A 137 -3.74 -9.32 16.92
N ARG A 138 -3.21 -9.24 18.16
CA ARG A 138 -3.40 -10.26 19.19
C ARG A 138 -4.77 -10.13 19.84
N ASN A 139 -5.11 -8.91 20.26
CA ASN A 139 -6.37 -8.63 20.96
C ASN A 139 -7.55 -8.41 20.00
N LYS A 140 -7.28 -8.13 18.71
CA LYS A 140 -8.27 -7.91 17.65
C LYS A 140 -9.16 -6.70 17.93
N THR A 141 -8.59 -5.69 18.58
CA THR A 141 -9.27 -4.46 18.99
C THR A 141 -8.58 -3.24 18.40
N CYS A 142 -9.34 -2.18 18.16
CA CYS A 142 -8.79 -0.87 17.86
C CYS A 142 -8.21 -0.29 19.14
N ILE A 143 -6.92 0.04 19.13
CA ILE A 143 -6.21 0.60 20.28
C ILE A 143 -6.05 2.12 20.17
N ASP A 144 -6.01 2.65 18.95
CA ASP A 144 -5.88 4.09 18.73
C ASP A 144 -6.57 4.52 17.42
N SER A 145 -6.90 5.80 17.32
CA SER A 145 -7.52 6.40 16.14
C SER A 145 -7.12 7.87 15.99
N PHE A 146 -6.55 8.20 14.83
CA PHE A 146 -6.29 9.56 14.40
C PHE A 146 -7.48 10.07 13.58
N LEU A 147 -7.99 11.25 13.90
CA LEU A 147 -9.07 11.89 13.15
C LEU A 147 -8.53 13.05 12.32
N ASP A 148 -8.86 13.04 11.03
CA ASP A 148 -8.56 14.15 10.13
C ASP A 148 -9.83 14.89 9.73
N TYR A 149 -10.08 16.05 10.35
CA TYR A 149 -11.27 16.83 10.05
C TYR A 149 -11.27 17.47 8.65
N GLY A 150 -10.10 17.60 8.02
CA GLY A 150 -9.99 18.21 6.69
C GLY A 150 -10.56 17.33 5.57
N GLY A 151 -10.69 16.01 5.80
CA GLY A 151 -11.11 14.99 4.82
C GLY A 151 -10.47 13.62 5.11
N PHE A 152 -10.52 12.66 4.18
CA PHE A 152 -10.21 11.27 4.47
C PHE A 152 -8.91 10.78 3.84
N ALA A 153 -8.28 9.79 4.48
CA ALA A 153 -7.08 9.14 3.98
C ALA A 153 -7.42 7.97 3.05
N ASN A 154 -6.81 7.97 1.88
CA ASN A 154 -6.91 6.91 0.87
C ASN A 154 -5.84 5.84 1.03
N PHE A 155 -4.70 6.22 1.63
CA PHE A 155 -3.55 5.35 1.80
C PHE A 155 -2.92 5.55 3.16
N VAL A 156 -2.40 4.47 3.73
CA VAL A 156 -1.60 4.47 4.95
C VAL A 156 -0.42 3.54 4.76
N ASP A 157 0.72 3.88 5.35
CA ASP A 157 1.91 3.03 5.39
C ASP A 157 2.67 3.22 6.71
N PHE A 158 3.37 2.18 7.17
CA PHE A 158 4.26 2.28 8.32
C PHE A 158 5.65 2.69 7.87
N ASN A 159 6.35 3.45 8.71
CA ASN A 159 7.78 3.57 8.55
C ASN A 159 8.48 2.22 8.83
N PRO A 160 9.70 1.98 8.31
CA PRO A 160 10.38 0.69 8.46
C PRO A 160 10.64 0.26 9.91
N SER A 161 10.75 1.21 10.84
CA SER A 161 10.91 0.92 12.27
C SER A 161 9.60 0.66 13.02
N GLY A 162 8.45 0.94 12.40
CA GLY A 162 7.12 0.77 13.01
C GLY A 162 6.77 1.82 14.08
N THR A 163 7.53 2.91 14.21
CA THR A 163 7.28 3.98 15.18
C THR A 163 6.30 5.03 14.68
N CYS A 164 6.17 5.20 13.37
CA CYS A 164 5.35 6.23 12.73
C CYS A 164 4.52 5.65 11.59
N ILE A 165 3.42 6.32 11.27
CA ILE A 165 2.64 6.06 10.06
C ILE A 165 2.59 7.31 9.16
N ALA A 166 2.59 7.09 7.85
CA ALA A 166 2.20 8.10 6.87
C ALA A 166 0.78 7.84 6.40
N SER A 167 -0.06 8.87 6.41
CA SER A 167 -1.40 8.84 5.80
C SER A 167 -1.48 9.84 4.66
N ALA A 168 -1.99 9.43 3.50
CA ALA A 168 -2.19 10.29 2.33
C ALA A 168 -3.66 10.26 1.90
N GLY A 169 -4.24 11.41 1.57
CA GLY A 169 -5.70 11.54 1.47
C GLY A 169 -6.24 12.54 0.47
N SER A 170 -7.57 12.69 0.50
CA SER A 170 -8.38 13.54 -0.38
C SER A 170 -8.01 15.01 -0.35
N ASN A 171 -7.35 15.46 0.72
CA ASN A 171 -7.06 16.89 0.94
C ASN A 171 -5.75 17.33 0.32
N HIS A 172 -5.16 16.48 -0.53
CA HIS A 172 -3.85 16.70 -1.12
C HIS A 172 -2.73 16.88 -0.07
N THR A 173 -2.91 16.27 1.10
CA THR A 173 -1.93 16.26 2.18
C THR A 173 -1.46 14.85 2.51
N VAL A 174 -0.16 14.75 2.76
CA VAL A 174 0.47 13.60 3.43
C VAL A 174 0.76 14.02 4.87
N LYS A 175 0.34 13.22 5.83
CA LYS A 175 0.54 13.47 7.26
C LYS A 175 1.36 12.35 7.87
N LEU A 176 2.33 12.70 8.70
CA LEU A 176 3.15 11.77 9.46
C LEU A 176 2.74 11.81 10.93
N TRP A 177 2.40 10.66 11.48
CA TRP A 177 1.92 10.51 12.84
C TRP A 177 2.87 9.62 13.62
N ASP A 178 3.22 10.04 14.83
CA ASP A 178 3.87 9.17 15.81
C ASP A 178 2.80 8.31 16.50
N ILE A 179 2.98 7.00 16.47
CA ILE A 179 2.00 6.03 17.00
C ILE A 179 2.00 6.04 18.54
N ARG A 180 3.17 6.24 19.17
CA ARG A 180 3.30 6.16 20.64
C ARG A 180 2.81 7.43 21.31
N MET A 181 3.08 8.58 20.70
CA MET A 181 2.72 9.89 21.22
C MET A 181 1.32 10.33 20.79
N ASN A 182 0.68 9.60 19.87
CA ASN A 182 -0.57 9.97 19.23
C ASN A 182 -0.56 11.44 18.73
N LYS A 183 0.49 11.80 17.97
CA LYS A 183 0.72 13.18 17.56
C LYS A 183 1.12 13.29 16.10
N LEU A 184 0.57 14.30 15.43
CA LEU A 184 1.03 14.72 14.10
C LEU A 184 2.44 15.31 14.22
N LEU A 185 3.41 14.69 13.55
CA LEU A 185 4.79 15.17 13.48
C LEU A 185 4.93 16.22 12.39
N GLN A 186 4.52 15.89 11.17
CA GLN A 186 4.74 16.70 9.97
C GLN A 186 3.59 16.54 9.00
N HIS A 187 3.40 17.54 8.13
CA HIS A 187 2.46 17.46 7.01
C HIS A 187 3.07 18.06 5.75
N TYR A 188 2.76 17.46 4.61
CA TYR A 188 3.29 17.80 3.30
C TYR A 188 2.17 17.87 2.28
N LYS A 189 2.41 18.58 1.16
CA LYS A 189 1.56 18.46 -0.02
C LYS A 189 1.92 17.18 -0.79
N GLY A 190 0.94 16.34 -1.07
CA GLY A 190 1.11 15.07 -1.77
C GLY A 190 -0.20 14.29 -1.77
N VAL A 191 -0.42 13.45 -2.78
CA VAL A 191 -1.74 12.90 -3.08
C VAL A 191 -1.66 11.41 -3.44
N ASN A 192 -2.70 10.66 -3.12
CA ASN A 192 -2.97 9.28 -3.57
C ASN A 192 -2.15 8.17 -2.89
N CYS A 193 -0.81 8.23 -2.88
CA CYS A 193 0.01 7.11 -2.41
C CYS A 193 1.35 7.60 -1.85
N VAL A 194 1.86 6.85 -0.88
CA VAL A 194 3.16 7.09 -0.24
C VAL A 194 3.92 5.79 -0.12
N SER A 195 5.24 5.87 -0.09
CA SER A 195 6.10 4.72 0.21
C SER A 195 7.35 5.19 0.95
N PHE A 196 7.64 4.55 2.08
CA PHE A 196 8.88 4.81 2.80
C PHE A 196 10.06 4.14 2.12
N HIS A 197 11.19 4.84 2.11
CA HIS A 197 12.47 4.21 1.80
C HIS A 197 12.84 3.23 2.92
N PRO A 198 13.47 2.07 2.62
CA PRO A 198 13.83 1.08 3.64
C PRO A 198 14.71 1.60 4.79
N SER A 199 15.51 2.63 4.56
CA SER A 199 16.30 3.30 5.62
C SER A 199 15.43 4.06 6.62
N GLY A 200 14.20 4.41 6.25
CA GLY A 200 13.29 5.22 7.07
C GLY A 200 13.53 6.73 7.00
N ASN A 201 14.57 7.19 6.28
CA ASN A 201 14.92 8.61 6.20
C ASN A 201 14.19 9.36 5.09
N TYR A 202 13.72 8.65 4.08
CA TYR A 202 13.09 9.25 2.91
C TYR A 202 11.66 8.75 2.72
N LEU A 203 10.82 9.64 2.20
CA LEU A 203 9.44 9.33 1.83
C LEU A 203 9.20 9.80 0.39
N ILE A 204 8.70 8.90 -0.45
CA ILE A 204 8.20 9.29 -1.78
C ILE A 204 6.70 9.42 -1.75
N THR A 205 6.19 10.50 -2.35
CA THR A 205 4.77 10.77 -2.47
C THR A 205 4.40 10.90 -3.95
N ALA A 206 3.29 10.27 -4.31
CA ALA A 206 2.65 10.50 -5.60
C ALA A 206 1.82 11.79 -5.54
N SER A 207 1.45 12.34 -6.69
CA SER A 207 0.60 13.52 -6.75
C SER A 207 -0.34 13.48 -7.95
N THR A 208 -1.49 14.15 -7.82
CA THR A 208 -2.47 14.33 -8.91
C THR A 208 -1.97 15.24 -10.02
N ASP A 209 -0.96 16.07 -9.76
CA ASP A 209 -0.33 16.93 -10.77
C ASP A 209 0.62 16.17 -11.73
N GLY A 210 0.79 14.86 -11.54
CA GLY A 210 1.68 14.03 -12.35
C GLY A 210 3.14 14.02 -11.90
N THR A 211 3.45 14.69 -10.79
CA THR A 211 4.78 14.68 -10.18
C THR A 211 4.91 13.62 -9.09
N LEU A 212 6.15 13.20 -8.87
CA LEU A 212 6.55 12.47 -7.66
C LEU A 212 7.43 13.37 -6.82
N LYS A 213 7.23 13.37 -5.50
CA LYS A 213 8.03 14.18 -4.59
C LYS A 213 8.79 13.30 -3.62
N ILE A 214 10.07 13.57 -3.46
CA ILE A 214 10.95 12.87 -2.52
C ILE A 214 11.26 13.80 -1.36
N LEU A 215 10.86 13.39 -0.17
CA LEU A 215 10.98 14.15 1.07
C LEU A 215 12.06 13.52 1.95
N ASP A 216 12.87 14.38 2.56
CA ASP A 216 13.74 14.06 3.68
C ASP A 216 12.94 14.17 4.98
N LEU A 217 12.87 13.09 5.74
CA LEU A 217 12.15 13.06 7.02
C LEU A 217 12.99 13.57 8.19
N LEU A 218 14.32 13.51 8.08
CA LEU A 218 15.23 14.00 9.12
C LEU A 218 15.25 15.53 9.12
N GLU A 219 15.45 16.12 7.96
CA GLU A 219 15.45 17.58 7.79
C GLU A 219 14.05 18.17 7.54
N GLY A 220 13.07 17.34 7.21
CA GLY A 220 11.71 17.76 6.93
C GLY A 220 11.55 18.55 5.62
N ARG A 221 12.47 18.39 4.66
CA ARG A 221 12.51 19.16 3.41
C ARG A 221 12.16 18.34 2.17
N LEU A 222 11.72 19.03 1.12
CA LEU A 222 11.58 18.45 -0.21
C LEU A 222 12.94 18.42 -0.90
N ILE A 223 13.41 17.23 -1.30
CA ILE A 223 14.68 17.05 -2.00
C ILE A 223 14.48 17.14 -3.51
N TYR A 224 13.56 16.34 -4.06
CA TYR A 224 13.35 16.25 -5.51
C TYR A 224 11.87 16.31 -5.87
N THR A 225 11.58 16.96 -7.01
CA THR A 225 10.30 16.84 -7.72
C THR A 225 10.57 16.21 -9.07
N LEU A 226 10.14 14.97 -9.24
CA LEU A 226 10.36 14.19 -10.45
C LEU A 226 9.15 14.34 -11.38
N HIS A 227 9.46 14.47 -12.66
CA HIS A 227 8.49 14.61 -13.74
C HIS A 227 8.68 13.46 -14.71
N GLY A 228 7.57 12.96 -15.27
CA GLY A 228 7.62 11.89 -16.27
C GLY A 228 6.25 11.40 -16.69
N HIS A 229 5.31 11.32 -15.74
CA HIS A 229 3.95 10.90 -16.05
C HIS A 229 3.13 12.01 -16.73
N LYS A 230 2.29 11.63 -17.70
CA LYS A 230 1.34 12.52 -18.36
C LYS A 230 -0.04 12.43 -17.69
N GLY A 231 -0.13 12.93 -16.46
CA GLY A 231 -1.35 12.94 -15.65
C GLY A 231 -1.15 12.37 -14.25
N PRO A 232 -2.23 12.23 -13.46
CA PRO A 232 -2.14 11.83 -12.06
C PRO A 232 -1.33 10.55 -11.84
N VAL A 233 -0.44 10.58 -10.85
CA VAL A 233 0.25 9.36 -10.39
C VAL A 233 -0.59 8.70 -9.29
N PHE A 234 -0.88 7.42 -9.46
CA PHE A 234 -1.76 6.68 -8.56
C PHE A 234 -1.02 5.81 -7.56
N SER A 235 0.16 5.32 -7.91
CA SER A 235 0.91 4.41 -7.07
C SER A 235 2.41 4.64 -7.19
N VAL A 236 3.10 4.46 -6.07
CA VAL A 236 4.54 4.52 -5.97
C VAL A 236 5.01 3.51 -4.94
N ALA A 237 6.12 2.83 -5.21
CA ALA A 237 6.69 1.85 -4.28
C ALA A 237 8.22 1.75 -4.43
N PHE A 238 8.94 1.85 -3.32
CA PHE A 238 10.37 1.53 -3.27
C PHE A 238 10.62 0.02 -3.38
N SER A 239 11.78 -0.33 -3.95
CA SER A 239 12.34 -1.67 -3.81
C SER A 239 12.72 -1.93 -2.36
N LYS A 240 12.78 -3.20 -1.96
CA LYS A 240 13.25 -3.60 -0.63
C LYS A 240 14.68 -3.15 -0.31
N SER A 241 15.52 -3.03 -1.33
CA SER A 241 16.88 -2.50 -1.21
C SER A 241 16.93 -0.97 -1.16
N GLY A 242 15.87 -0.28 -1.61
CA GLY A 242 15.86 1.18 -1.72
C GLY A 242 16.51 1.73 -3.00
N GLU A 243 17.32 0.92 -3.70
CA GLU A 243 18.06 1.29 -4.92
C GLU A 243 17.18 1.70 -6.12
N LYS A 244 15.91 1.30 -6.12
CA LYS A 244 14.96 1.60 -7.19
C LYS A 244 13.59 1.89 -6.61
N PHE A 245 12.75 2.56 -7.38
CA PHE A 245 11.31 2.62 -7.11
C PHE A 245 10.54 2.60 -8.43
N ALA A 246 9.28 2.17 -8.35
CA ALA A 246 8.37 2.20 -9.49
C ALA A 246 7.25 3.20 -9.24
N SER A 247 6.76 3.81 -10.30
CA SER A 247 5.56 4.66 -10.28
C SER A 247 4.59 4.27 -11.39
N GLY A 248 3.30 4.35 -11.10
CA GLY A 248 2.23 4.05 -12.04
C GLY A 248 1.25 5.22 -12.16
N GLY A 249 1.03 5.68 -13.39
CA GLY A 249 0.21 6.85 -13.70
C GLY A 249 -1.07 6.56 -14.46
N ALA A 250 -1.90 7.60 -14.59
CA ALA A 250 -3.10 7.59 -15.43
C ALA A 250 -2.81 7.47 -16.93
N ASP A 251 -1.57 7.74 -17.33
CA ASP A 251 -1.04 7.59 -18.68
C ASP A 251 -0.81 6.13 -19.11
N ALA A 252 -1.27 5.17 -18.29
CA ALA A 252 -1.08 3.73 -18.49
C ALA A 252 0.40 3.30 -18.56
N GLN A 253 1.31 4.11 -18.02
CA GLN A 253 2.73 3.80 -17.95
C GLN A 253 3.13 3.35 -16.54
N VAL A 254 4.11 2.46 -16.50
CA VAL A 254 4.86 2.13 -15.29
C VAL A 254 6.30 2.56 -15.54
N LEU A 255 6.76 3.53 -14.76
CA LEU A 255 8.13 4.03 -14.83
C LEU A 255 8.96 3.38 -13.72
N LEU A 256 10.19 2.97 -14.06
CA LEU A 256 11.16 2.43 -13.11
C LEU A 256 12.31 3.43 -12.97
N TRP A 257 12.56 3.82 -11.73
CA TRP A 257 13.52 4.85 -11.37
C TRP A 257 14.67 4.21 -10.59
N LYS A 258 15.89 4.70 -10.81
CA LYS A 258 17.06 4.36 -10.01
C LYS A 258 17.26 5.44 -8.97
N THR A 259 17.49 5.04 -7.72
CA THR A 259 17.86 5.98 -6.66
C THR A 259 19.36 6.08 -6.56
N ASN A 260 19.82 7.27 -6.16
CA ASN A 260 21.21 7.60 -5.94
C ASN A 260 21.40 8.15 -4.51
N PHE A 261 20.56 7.72 -3.56
CA PHE A 261 20.59 8.23 -2.19
C PHE A 261 21.90 7.86 -1.46
N ASP A 262 22.48 6.72 -1.80
CA ASP A 262 23.69 6.19 -1.17
C ASP A 262 24.96 6.44 -2.00
N SER A 263 24.88 7.18 -3.12
CA SER A 263 26.03 7.39 -4.02
C SER A 263 26.69 8.77 -3.83
N PHE A 264 26.69 9.30 -2.62
CA PHE A 264 27.57 10.39 -2.23
C PHE A 264 28.86 9.80 -1.65
N ASP A 265 29.62 9.13 -2.50
CA ASP A 265 31.06 8.85 -2.32
C ASP A 265 31.78 9.27 -3.61
#